data_AF-A0A955II10-F1
#
_entry.id   AF-A0A955II10-F1
#
_cell.length_a   1.000
_cell.length_b   1.000
_cell.length_c   1.000
_cell.angle_alpha   90.00
_cell.angle_beta   90.00
_cell.angle_gamma   90.00
#
_symmetry.space_group_name_H-M   'P 1'
#
loop_
_entity.id
_entity.type
_entity.pdbx_description
1 polymer ?
#
loop_
_entity_poly.entity_id
_entity_poly.type
_entity_poly.pdbx_seq_one_letter_code
_entity_poly.pdbx_strand_id
1 'polypeptide(L)'
;LEEQAKGPITNPIEMGMASHDLAVGRISRIPGYLDGFEAAFGERVVDIDRVAKAIATYERTLIPDQTPWDRFQAGVTNALTPQQVQGMNVFNGQGQCNLCHTGQLFTGNGFRNIGLRPTAEDLGRQIVTGDPNDRGKFKVPSLRNVGLRTSFMHNGQFTSLTDVIRFYARAPGAAPQFPDNRDPIMLQINLPPQAAGPLQDFITNALTDPRVANEQFPFDRATLFSDQTALRPVQVAPGRAGTGNLTPQVIASAPAMIGSDWFKIGLGNALAGASATLAISSQPPVAGQVVPDTTAGPYTATDGVATHHWPLAPGSVEDGQTIYVQWRVSDPLAAAGVALSPAMRITFFCPRGGCPSTCPADLTTGAVPNQPGYGFPDAQLTNDDFFFYLTLFAASDARSDLTTSAIPGAPGYGEPDGLTTNDDFFYYLSLFAAGC
;
A
#
# COMPACT_ATOMS: atom_id res chain seq x y z
N LEU A 1 -5.02 7.82 -16.30
CA LEU A 1 -4.35 7.48 -15.03
C LEU A 1 -5.39 6.96 -14.06
N GLU A 2 -6.51 7.67 -13.93
CA GLU A 2 -7.70 7.29 -13.15
C GLU A 2 -8.12 5.83 -13.36
N GLU A 3 -8.41 5.43 -14.61
CA GLU A 3 -8.82 4.04 -14.89
C GLU A 3 -7.73 3.02 -14.53
N GLN A 4 -6.46 3.37 -14.68
CA GLN A 4 -5.36 2.48 -14.30
C GLN A 4 -5.20 2.40 -12.78
N ALA A 5 -5.42 3.50 -12.04
CA ALA A 5 -5.30 3.53 -10.58
C ALA A 5 -6.31 2.63 -9.87
N LYS A 6 -7.46 2.36 -10.49
CA LYS A 6 -8.47 1.41 -9.97
C LYS A 6 -8.02 -0.04 -10.05
N GLY A 7 -7.24 -0.40 -11.07
CA GLY A 7 -6.86 -1.79 -11.37
C GLY A 7 -6.07 -2.48 -10.26
N PRO A 8 -4.93 -1.91 -9.81
CA PRO A 8 -4.08 -2.54 -8.82
C PRO A 8 -4.73 -2.82 -7.48
N ILE A 9 -5.71 -2.00 -7.09
CA ILE A 9 -6.43 -2.13 -5.82
C ILE A 9 -7.05 -3.53 -5.69
N THR A 10 -7.69 -4.03 -6.75
CA THR A 10 -8.39 -5.33 -6.74
C THR A 10 -7.62 -6.46 -7.41
N ASN A 11 -6.46 -6.19 -7.98
CA ASN A 11 -5.66 -7.22 -8.64
C ASN A 11 -5.03 -8.15 -7.58
N PRO A 12 -5.31 -9.47 -7.59
CA PRO A 12 -4.87 -10.41 -6.55
C PRO A 12 -3.36 -10.60 -6.44
N ILE A 13 -2.60 -10.24 -7.48
CA ILE A 13 -1.13 -10.30 -7.48
C ILE A 13 -0.47 -8.94 -7.21
N GLU A 14 -1.27 -7.88 -7.01
CA GLU A 14 -0.80 -6.52 -6.67
C GLU A 14 -1.25 -6.14 -5.25
N MET A 15 -2.30 -5.33 -5.08
CA MET A 15 -2.79 -4.94 -3.74
C MET A 15 -3.79 -5.93 -3.15
N GLY A 16 -4.50 -6.70 -4.00
CA GLY A 16 -5.30 -7.85 -3.59
C GLY A 16 -6.54 -7.59 -2.73
N MET A 17 -7.15 -6.40 -2.82
CA MET A 17 -8.47 -6.18 -2.20
C MET A 17 -9.54 -6.99 -2.93
N ALA A 18 -10.47 -7.59 -2.19
CA ALA A 18 -11.50 -8.43 -2.80
C ALA A 18 -12.54 -7.62 -3.62
N SER A 19 -12.73 -6.33 -3.32
CA SER A 19 -13.55 -5.41 -4.12
C SER A 19 -13.14 -3.95 -3.89
N HIS A 20 -13.58 -3.06 -4.79
CA HIS A 20 -13.44 -1.61 -4.59
C HIS A 20 -14.26 -1.12 -3.39
N ASP A 21 -15.45 -1.66 -3.15
CA ASP A 21 -16.28 -1.27 -2.00
C ASP A 21 -15.58 -1.53 -0.66
N LEU A 22 -14.89 -2.67 -0.54
CA LEU A 22 -14.09 -2.97 0.66
C LEU A 22 -12.88 -2.04 0.79
N ALA A 23 -12.28 -1.62 -0.33
CA ALA A 23 -11.22 -0.62 -0.30
C ALA A 23 -11.73 0.75 0.13
N VAL A 24 -12.84 1.21 -0.46
CA VAL A 24 -13.52 2.47 -0.12
C VAL A 24 -13.94 2.47 1.34
N GLY A 25 -14.56 1.39 1.83
CA GLY A 25 -15.00 1.26 3.22
C GLY A 25 -13.84 1.23 4.23
N ARG A 26 -12.62 0.88 3.79
CA ARG A 26 -11.41 1.05 4.62
C ARG A 26 -10.92 2.49 4.60
N ILE A 27 -10.86 3.10 3.41
CA ILE A 27 -10.38 4.47 3.22
C ILE A 27 -11.27 5.47 3.97
N SER A 28 -12.59 5.28 3.97
CA SER A 28 -13.54 6.15 4.68
C SER A 28 -13.38 6.13 6.20
N ARG A 29 -12.83 5.05 6.77
CA ARG A 29 -12.59 4.91 8.22
C ARG A 29 -11.23 5.47 8.65
N ILE A 30 -10.38 5.90 7.73
CA ILE A 30 -9.09 6.51 8.09
C ILE A 30 -9.35 7.92 8.62
N PRO A 31 -8.93 8.25 9.86
CA PRO A 31 -9.11 9.59 10.42
C PRO A 31 -8.58 10.69 9.49
N GLY A 32 -9.39 11.73 9.29
CA GLY A 32 -9.07 12.89 8.45
C GLY A 32 -9.27 12.68 6.94
N TYR A 33 -9.51 11.46 6.45
CA TYR A 33 -9.70 11.24 5.01
C TYR A 33 -11.03 11.85 4.55
N LEU A 34 -12.14 11.64 5.26
CA LEU A 34 -13.43 12.25 4.90
C LEU A 34 -13.34 13.78 4.79
N ASP A 35 -12.65 14.43 5.71
CA ASP A 35 -12.38 15.88 5.66
C ASP A 35 -11.56 16.26 4.40
N GLY A 36 -10.55 15.45 4.07
CA GLY A 36 -9.74 15.64 2.87
C GLY A 36 -10.52 15.46 1.57
N PHE A 37 -11.45 14.49 1.52
CA PHE A 37 -12.34 14.30 0.37
C PHE A 37 -13.34 15.45 0.24
N GLU A 38 -13.91 15.92 1.35
CA GLU A 38 -14.78 17.09 1.37
C GLU A 38 -14.05 18.34 0.88
N ALA A 39 -12.84 18.60 1.38
CA ALA A 39 -12.03 19.73 0.94
C ALA A 39 -11.64 19.67 -0.55
N ALA A 40 -11.38 18.47 -1.08
CA ALA A 40 -10.94 18.29 -2.47
C ALA A 40 -12.10 18.22 -3.49
N PHE A 41 -13.26 17.70 -3.08
CA PHE A 41 -14.38 17.39 -3.97
C PHE A 41 -15.68 18.13 -3.62
N GLY A 42 -15.74 18.82 -2.49
CA GLY A 42 -16.92 19.54 -2.01
C GLY A 42 -17.97 18.67 -1.31
N GLU A 43 -17.69 17.38 -1.13
CA GLU A 43 -18.61 16.43 -0.54
C GLU A 43 -17.86 15.44 0.37
N ARG A 44 -18.45 15.15 1.54
CA ARG A 44 -17.92 14.22 2.54
C ARG A 44 -18.17 12.75 2.20
N VAL A 45 -17.83 12.35 0.98
CA VAL A 45 -18.06 10.99 0.46
C VAL A 45 -16.78 10.46 -0.20
N VAL A 46 -16.41 9.24 0.18
CA VAL A 46 -15.36 8.45 -0.48
C VAL A 46 -16.02 7.48 -1.45
N ASP A 47 -15.58 7.52 -2.70
CA ASP A 47 -15.91 6.53 -3.71
C ASP A 47 -14.65 6.17 -4.52
N ILE A 48 -14.73 5.10 -5.31
CA ILE A 48 -13.57 4.61 -6.06
C ILE A 48 -13.10 5.59 -7.15
N ASP A 49 -14.00 6.40 -7.72
CA ASP A 49 -13.67 7.37 -8.76
C ASP A 49 -12.89 8.54 -8.17
N ARG A 50 -13.27 9.02 -6.99
CA ARG A 50 -12.56 10.06 -6.24
C ARG A 50 -11.21 9.57 -5.74
N VAL A 51 -11.13 8.32 -5.26
CA VAL A 51 -9.84 7.68 -4.92
C VAL A 51 -8.93 7.65 -6.14
N ALA A 52 -9.42 7.16 -7.28
CA ALA A 52 -8.66 7.10 -8.53
C ALA A 52 -8.23 8.49 -9.03
N LYS A 53 -9.11 9.49 -8.92
CA LYS A 53 -8.83 10.88 -9.29
C LYS A 53 -7.80 11.52 -8.38
N ALA A 54 -7.83 11.26 -7.07
CA ALA A 54 -6.83 11.74 -6.13
C ALA A 54 -5.44 11.17 -6.47
N ILE A 55 -5.33 9.85 -6.66
CA ILE A 55 -4.07 9.18 -7.05
C ILE A 55 -3.56 9.73 -8.38
N ALA A 56 -4.41 9.77 -9.41
CA ALA A 56 -4.03 10.28 -10.72
C ALA A 56 -3.61 11.76 -10.70
N THR A 57 -4.18 12.56 -9.80
CA THR A 57 -3.81 13.97 -9.62
C THR A 57 -2.45 14.10 -8.98
N TYR A 58 -2.14 13.29 -7.96
CA TYR A 58 -0.80 13.20 -7.39
C TYR A 58 0.23 12.71 -8.43
N GLU A 59 -0.05 11.67 -9.20
CA GLU A 59 0.87 11.19 -10.25
C GLU A 59 1.21 12.26 -11.30
N ARG A 60 0.28 13.17 -11.60
CA ARG A 60 0.52 14.30 -12.50
C ARG A 60 1.52 15.32 -11.95
N THR A 61 1.73 15.39 -10.64
CA THR A 61 2.73 16.30 -10.05
C THR A 61 4.15 15.73 -10.11
N LEU A 62 4.30 14.44 -10.38
CA LEU A 62 5.59 13.74 -10.41
C LEU A 62 6.27 13.89 -11.79
N ILE A 63 6.73 15.12 -12.10
CA ILE A 63 7.32 15.46 -13.40
C ILE A 63 8.86 15.57 -13.30
N PRO A 64 9.62 14.58 -13.79
CA PRO A 64 11.09 14.57 -13.66
C PRO A 64 11.75 15.34 -14.81
N ASP A 65 11.68 16.67 -14.75
CA ASP A 65 12.10 17.63 -15.79
C ASP A 65 13.42 18.38 -15.50
N GLN A 66 14.23 17.92 -14.54
CA GLN A 66 15.49 18.58 -14.13
C GLN A 66 16.71 17.65 -14.24
N THR A 67 16.78 16.85 -15.30
CA THR A 67 17.95 16.02 -15.63
C THR A 67 19.13 16.88 -16.13
N PRO A 68 20.37 16.35 -16.12
CA PRO A 68 21.49 16.99 -16.81
C PRO A 68 21.20 17.30 -18.28
N TRP A 69 20.44 16.44 -18.97
CA TRP A 69 20.00 16.69 -20.34
C TRP A 69 19.02 17.86 -20.45
N ASP A 70 18.05 18.00 -19.54
CA ASP A 70 17.11 19.14 -19.55
C ASP A 70 17.85 20.47 -19.42
N ARG A 71 18.82 20.53 -18.50
CA ARG A 71 19.70 21.70 -18.34
C ARG A 71 20.50 22.00 -19.59
N PHE A 72 21.00 20.96 -20.26
CA PHE A 72 21.74 21.11 -21.51
C PHE A 72 20.83 21.67 -22.63
N GLN A 73 19.59 21.17 -22.75
CA GLN A 73 18.60 21.71 -23.68
C GLN A 73 18.23 23.16 -23.37
N ALA A 74 18.25 23.56 -22.09
CA ALA A 74 18.05 24.94 -21.66
C ALA A 74 19.28 25.86 -21.89
N GLY A 75 20.34 25.37 -22.54
CA GLY A 75 21.52 26.16 -22.92
C GLY A 75 22.70 26.08 -21.94
N VAL A 76 22.62 25.28 -20.87
CA VAL A 76 23.73 25.06 -19.94
C VAL A 76 24.68 24.03 -20.54
N THR A 77 25.60 24.48 -21.39
CA THR A 77 26.45 23.63 -22.24
C THR A 77 27.38 22.68 -21.48
N ASN A 78 27.71 22.98 -20.22
CA ASN A 78 28.50 22.13 -19.33
C ASN A 78 27.66 21.19 -18.44
N ALA A 79 26.34 21.12 -18.65
CA ALA A 79 25.48 20.20 -17.91
C ALA A 79 25.71 18.74 -18.31
N LEU A 80 26.19 18.48 -19.53
CA LEU A 80 26.64 17.17 -19.98
C LEU A 80 28.17 17.11 -20.04
N THR A 81 28.74 15.98 -19.65
CA THR A 81 30.15 15.69 -19.90
C THR A 81 30.40 15.47 -21.41
N PRO A 82 31.64 15.61 -21.91
CA PRO A 82 31.94 15.29 -23.31
C PRO A 82 31.54 13.86 -23.72
N GLN A 83 31.67 12.90 -22.80
CA GLN A 83 31.24 11.52 -23.02
C GLN A 83 29.71 11.39 -23.12
N GLN A 84 28.96 12.13 -22.30
CA GLN A 84 27.49 12.17 -22.39
C GLN A 84 27.02 12.85 -23.67
N VAL A 85 27.70 13.90 -24.14
CA VAL A 85 27.42 14.52 -25.45
C VAL A 85 27.68 13.51 -26.58
N GLN A 86 28.78 12.77 -26.51
CA GLN A 86 29.05 11.68 -27.46
C GLN A 86 27.95 10.61 -27.41
N GLY A 87 27.50 10.21 -26.22
CA GLY A 87 26.39 9.29 -26.03
C GLY A 87 25.07 9.78 -26.61
N MET A 88 24.75 11.07 -26.43
CA MET A 88 23.58 11.71 -27.03
C MET A 88 23.67 11.71 -28.56
N ASN A 89 24.87 11.92 -29.12
CA ASN A 89 25.07 11.86 -30.57
C ASN A 89 24.93 10.43 -31.11
N VAL A 90 25.38 9.42 -30.37
CA VAL A 90 25.09 8.01 -30.68
C VAL A 90 23.58 7.77 -30.63
N PHE A 91 22.91 8.22 -29.58
CA PHE A 91 21.46 8.04 -29.40
C PHE A 91 20.63 8.63 -30.55
N ASN A 92 20.98 9.84 -31.00
CA ASN A 92 20.29 10.57 -32.06
C ASN A 92 20.72 10.20 -33.49
N GLY A 93 21.90 9.60 -33.62
CA GLY A 93 22.53 9.28 -34.91
C GLY A 93 22.71 7.79 -35.07
N GLN A 94 23.93 7.31 -34.83
CA GLN A 94 24.34 5.94 -35.16
C GLN A 94 23.46 4.84 -34.53
N GLY A 95 23.08 5.00 -33.27
CA GLY A 95 22.25 4.05 -32.53
C GLY A 95 20.77 4.13 -32.87
N GLN A 96 20.31 5.22 -33.50
CA GLN A 96 18.92 5.44 -33.92
C GLN A 96 17.87 5.18 -32.82
N CYS A 97 18.26 5.37 -31.56
CA CYS A 97 17.40 5.15 -30.40
C CYS A 97 16.22 6.14 -30.41
N ASN A 98 16.49 7.36 -30.90
CA ASN A 98 15.52 8.43 -31.07
C ASN A 98 14.39 8.11 -32.05
N LEU A 99 14.46 7.06 -32.87
CA LEU A 99 13.35 6.69 -33.76
C LEU A 99 12.13 6.14 -32.99
N CYS A 100 12.36 5.59 -31.79
CA CYS A 100 11.32 5.08 -30.90
C CYS A 100 11.22 5.89 -29.60
N HIS A 101 12.37 6.33 -29.07
CA HIS A 101 12.47 7.10 -27.84
C HIS A 101 12.58 8.59 -28.17
N THR A 102 11.46 9.17 -28.63
CA THR A 102 11.39 10.54 -29.14
C THR A 102 11.01 11.56 -28.08
N GLY A 103 11.26 12.83 -28.39
CA GLY A 103 10.75 13.99 -27.66
C GLY A 103 11.30 14.12 -26.25
N GLN A 104 10.70 15.03 -25.49
CA GLN A 104 11.14 15.38 -24.14
C GLN A 104 11.02 14.21 -23.16
N LEU A 105 10.09 13.28 -23.37
CA LEU A 105 9.88 12.12 -22.48
C LEU A 105 10.68 10.89 -22.90
N PHE A 106 11.46 10.94 -23.99
CA PHE A 106 12.19 9.78 -24.53
C PHE A 106 11.27 8.57 -24.75
N THR A 107 10.07 8.82 -25.25
CA THR A 107 9.10 7.82 -25.66
C THR A 107 8.20 8.40 -26.74
N GLY A 108 8.02 7.66 -27.83
CA GLY A 108 7.06 7.99 -28.87
C GLY A 108 5.61 7.61 -28.54
N ASN A 109 5.33 7.08 -27.34
CA ASN A 109 4.01 6.58 -26.91
C ASN A 109 3.40 5.47 -27.80
N GLY A 110 4.10 5.02 -28.83
CA GLY A 110 3.71 3.92 -29.70
C GLY A 110 3.98 2.55 -29.08
N PHE A 111 3.61 1.51 -29.81
CA PHE A 111 3.80 0.12 -29.44
C PHE A 111 4.73 -0.57 -30.42
N ARG A 112 5.75 -1.28 -29.93
CA ARG A 112 6.80 -1.90 -30.75
C ARG A 112 7.10 -3.31 -30.25
N ASN A 113 7.45 -4.20 -31.18
CA ASN A 113 7.99 -5.52 -30.88
C ASN A 113 9.48 -5.51 -31.26
N ILE A 114 10.36 -5.55 -30.26
CA ILE A 114 11.82 -5.51 -30.46
C ILE A 114 12.42 -6.90 -30.69
N GLY A 115 11.59 -7.93 -30.80
CA GLY A 115 12.00 -9.33 -30.91
C GLY A 115 12.38 -9.94 -29.56
N LEU A 116 11.88 -9.42 -28.44
CA LEU A 116 12.08 -10.01 -27.11
C LEU A 116 10.94 -11.00 -26.79
N ARG A 117 11.25 -12.28 -26.56
CA ARG A 117 10.36 -13.33 -26.01
C ARG A 117 11.27 -14.37 -25.30
N PRO A 118 10.86 -15.24 -24.36
CA PRO A 118 9.53 -15.56 -23.86
C PRO A 118 9.35 -15.42 -22.33
N THR A 119 8.14 -15.04 -21.90
CA THR A 119 7.40 -15.76 -20.85
C THR A 119 6.01 -15.98 -21.45
N ALA A 120 5.64 -17.26 -21.59
CA ALA A 120 5.43 -17.86 -22.92
C ALA A 120 3.98 -17.79 -23.44
N GLU A 121 3.54 -16.83 -24.24
CA GLU A 121 4.20 -15.75 -24.94
C GLU A 121 3.19 -14.61 -24.95
N ASP A 122 3.30 -13.77 -23.94
CA ASP A 122 2.46 -12.59 -23.74
C ASP A 122 2.13 -11.89 -25.07
N LEU A 123 0.83 -11.85 -25.39
CA LEU A 123 0.33 -11.27 -26.63
C LEU A 123 0.49 -9.74 -26.64
N GLY A 124 0.79 -9.13 -25.48
CA GLY A 124 1.02 -7.70 -25.34
C GLY A 124 -0.21 -6.92 -25.78
N ARG A 125 -0.02 -5.94 -26.66
CA ARG A 125 -1.11 -5.09 -27.18
C ARG A 125 -2.27 -5.88 -27.79
N GLN A 126 -2.02 -7.07 -28.37
CA GLN A 126 -3.09 -7.89 -28.95
C GLN A 126 -4.15 -8.29 -27.91
N ILE A 127 -3.82 -8.38 -26.61
CA ILE A 127 -4.81 -8.68 -25.55
C ILE A 127 -5.93 -7.62 -25.54
N VAL A 128 -5.60 -6.38 -25.89
CA VAL A 128 -6.54 -5.25 -25.92
C VAL A 128 -7.18 -5.08 -27.29
N THR A 129 -6.42 -5.27 -28.38
CA THR A 129 -6.90 -4.94 -29.74
C THR A 129 -7.51 -6.12 -30.50
N GLY A 130 -7.13 -7.35 -30.16
CA GLY A 130 -7.47 -8.56 -30.91
C GLY A 130 -6.73 -8.74 -32.25
N ASP A 131 -5.97 -7.76 -32.72
CA ASP A 131 -5.25 -7.83 -34.01
C ASP A 131 -3.99 -8.70 -33.91
N PRO A 132 -3.86 -9.79 -34.70
CA PRO A 132 -2.65 -10.61 -34.73
C PRO A 132 -1.38 -9.84 -35.08
N ASN A 133 -1.46 -8.72 -35.81
CA ASN A 133 -0.31 -7.87 -36.12
C ASN A 133 0.23 -7.11 -34.91
N ASP A 134 -0.53 -7.05 -33.81
CA ASP A 134 -0.11 -6.43 -32.55
C ASP A 134 0.56 -7.39 -31.57
N ARG A 135 0.63 -8.69 -31.93
CA ARG A 135 1.22 -9.71 -31.05
C ARG A 135 2.65 -9.34 -30.64
N GLY A 136 2.86 -9.30 -29.33
CA GLY A 136 4.16 -9.01 -28.72
C GLY A 136 4.62 -7.55 -28.87
N LYS A 137 3.72 -6.63 -29.25
CA LYS A 137 4.02 -5.19 -29.19
C LYS A 137 3.75 -4.67 -27.78
N PHE A 138 4.71 -3.91 -27.26
CA PHE A 138 4.60 -3.24 -25.96
C PHE A 138 4.80 -1.74 -26.13
N LYS A 139 4.18 -0.97 -25.23
CA LYS A 139 4.35 0.49 -25.18
C LYS A 139 5.83 0.81 -25.02
N VAL A 140 6.36 1.71 -25.85
CA VAL A 140 7.73 2.20 -25.70
C VAL A 140 7.84 2.95 -24.36
N PRO A 141 8.67 2.50 -23.41
CA PRO A 141 8.79 3.18 -22.12
C PRO A 141 9.56 4.49 -22.27
N SER A 142 9.32 5.44 -21.36
CA SER A 142 10.20 6.60 -21.20
C SER A 142 11.58 6.12 -20.73
N LEU A 143 12.64 6.76 -21.22
CA LEU A 143 14.00 6.55 -20.72
C LEU A 143 14.39 7.52 -19.60
N ARG A 144 13.51 8.43 -19.18
CA ARG A 144 13.76 9.26 -18.00
C ARG A 144 13.92 8.36 -16.78
N ASN A 145 14.96 8.61 -15.98
CA ASN A 145 15.30 7.85 -14.78
C ASN A 145 15.52 6.36 -15.01
N VAL A 146 15.79 5.92 -16.25
CA VAL A 146 16.03 4.50 -16.54
C VAL A 146 17.27 3.96 -15.82
N GLY A 147 18.24 4.83 -15.52
CA GLY A 147 19.41 4.50 -14.70
C GLY A 147 19.10 4.10 -13.25
N LEU A 148 17.90 4.43 -12.74
CA LEU A 148 17.46 4.03 -11.39
C LEU A 148 16.75 2.67 -11.36
N ARG A 149 16.55 2.02 -12.51
CA ARG A 149 15.86 0.72 -12.62
C ARG A 149 16.87 -0.42 -12.48
N THR A 150 16.44 -1.52 -11.84
CA THR A 150 17.25 -2.73 -11.62
C THR A 150 16.85 -3.91 -12.51
N SER A 151 15.71 -3.79 -13.20
CA SER A 151 15.19 -4.80 -14.11
C SER A 151 14.57 -4.10 -15.33
N PHE A 152 14.76 -4.67 -16.51
CA PHE A 152 14.40 -4.05 -17.78
C PHE A 152 13.56 -4.97 -18.65
N MET A 153 12.86 -4.34 -19.60
CA MET A 153 11.87 -4.95 -20.48
C MET A 153 10.57 -5.35 -19.74
N HIS A 154 9.55 -5.76 -20.49
CA HIS A 154 8.23 -6.09 -19.93
C HIS A 154 8.27 -7.34 -19.02
N ASN A 155 9.24 -8.22 -19.23
CA ASN A 155 9.40 -9.49 -18.52
C ASN A 155 10.57 -9.48 -17.52
N GLY A 156 11.24 -8.34 -17.35
CA GLY A 156 12.37 -8.22 -16.43
C GLY A 156 13.62 -9.04 -16.81
N GLN A 157 13.72 -9.52 -18.04
CA GLN A 157 14.76 -10.46 -18.49
C GLN A 157 16.19 -9.94 -18.30
N PHE A 158 16.39 -8.62 -18.35
CA PHE A 158 17.70 -8.02 -18.15
C PHE A 158 17.77 -7.32 -16.81
N THR A 159 18.91 -7.44 -16.12
CA THR A 159 19.19 -6.80 -14.82
C THR A 159 20.22 -5.68 -14.92
N SER A 160 20.71 -5.39 -16.13
CA SER A 160 21.67 -4.30 -16.38
C SER A 160 21.40 -3.59 -17.71
N LEU A 161 21.68 -2.29 -17.78
CA LEU A 161 21.66 -1.54 -19.04
C LEU A 161 22.72 -2.04 -20.03
N THR A 162 23.81 -2.64 -19.53
CA THR A 162 24.82 -3.29 -20.35
C THR A 162 24.20 -4.42 -21.18
N ASP A 163 23.37 -5.27 -20.56
CA ASP A 163 22.69 -6.38 -21.27
C ASP A 163 21.65 -5.86 -22.25
N VAL A 164 20.94 -4.78 -21.90
CA VAL A 164 20.01 -4.09 -22.82
C VAL A 164 20.75 -3.59 -24.06
N ILE A 165 21.88 -2.90 -23.90
CA ILE A 165 22.68 -2.39 -25.02
C ILE A 165 23.24 -3.54 -25.85
N ARG A 166 23.74 -4.61 -25.21
CA ARG A 166 24.21 -5.82 -25.90
C ARG A 166 23.11 -6.49 -26.72
N PHE A 167 21.88 -6.53 -26.21
CA PHE A 167 20.71 -7.04 -26.93
C PHE A 167 20.43 -6.22 -28.20
N TYR A 168 20.38 -4.89 -28.10
CA TYR A 168 20.19 -4.03 -29.27
C TYR A 168 21.38 -4.10 -30.25
N ALA A 169 22.60 -4.21 -29.75
CA ALA A 169 23.82 -4.35 -30.55
C ALA A 169 23.98 -5.73 -31.21
N ARG A 170 23.15 -6.72 -30.86
CA ARG A 170 23.28 -8.12 -31.29
C ARG A 170 24.70 -8.65 -31.00
N ALA A 171 25.24 -8.26 -29.85
CA ALA A 171 26.59 -8.63 -29.47
C ALA A 171 26.74 -10.15 -29.35
N PRO A 172 27.94 -10.72 -29.62
CA PRO A 172 28.19 -12.14 -29.39
C PRO A 172 27.81 -12.56 -27.96
N GLY A 173 26.98 -13.60 -27.85
CA GLY A 173 26.45 -14.10 -26.57
C GLY A 173 25.32 -13.28 -25.96
N ALA A 174 24.75 -12.29 -26.66
CA ALA A 174 23.54 -11.60 -26.22
C ALA A 174 22.28 -12.47 -26.41
N ALA A 175 21.19 -12.13 -25.72
CA ALA A 175 19.92 -12.82 -25.87
C ALA A 175 19.39 -12.75 -27.32
N PRO A 176 18.77 -13.83 -27.83
CA PRO A 176 18.30 -13.89 -29.22
C PRO A 176 17.14 -12.92 -29.46
N GLN A 177 17.05 -12.42 -30.70
CA GLN A 177 15.90 -11.64 -31.17
C GLN A 177 15.00 -12.49 -32.05
N PHE A 178 13.73 -12.61 -31.68
CA PHE A 178 12.72 -13.36 -32.42
C PHE A 178 12.23 -12.54 -33.63
N PRO A 179 12.09 -13.16 -34.81
CA PRO A 179 11.69 -12.44 -36.03
C PRO A 179 10.17 -12.20 -36.13
N ASP A 180 9.35 -13.00 -35.45
CA ASP A 180 7.89 -12.92 -35.51
C ASP A 180 7.35 -11.56 -35.03
N ASN A 181 6.57 -10.90 -35.88
CA ASN A 181 6.06 -9.53 -35.72
C ASN A 181 7.11 -8.49 -35.29
N ARG A 182 8.40 -8.75 -35.48
CA ARG A 182 9.46 -7.82 -35.07
C ARG A 182 9.39 -6.56 -35.92
N ASP A 183 9.45 -5.42 -35.25
CA ASP A 183 9.38 -4.13 -35.93
C ASP A 183 10.56 -3.97 -36.92
N PRO A 184 10.32 -3.64 -38.20
CA PRO A 184 11.38 -3.45 -39.19
C PRO A 184 12.42 -2.41 -38.79
N ILE A 185 12.06 -1.45 -37.93
CA ILE A 185 13.00 -0.45 -37.41
C ILE A 185 14.20 -1.08 -36.70
N MET A 186 14.02 -2.28 -36.13
CA MET A 186 15.09 -3.02 -35.46
C MET A 186 16.23 -3.34 -36.43
N LEU A 187 15.98 -3.47 -37.73
CA LEU A 187 17.02 -3.73 -38.73
C LEU A 187 17.95 -2.53 -38.93
N GLN A 188 17.50 -1.33 -38.59
CA GLN A 188 18.25 -0.09 -38.77
C GLN A 188 19.16 0.22 -37.56
N ILE A 189 18.87 -0.38 -36.39
CA ILE A 189 19.68 -0.22 -35.18
C ILE A 189 21.05 -0.87 -35.40
N ASN A 190 22.11 -0.06 -35.32
CA ASN A 190 23.49 -0.49 -35.43
C ASN A 190 24.35 0.16 -34.34
N LEU A 191 24.72 -0.62 -33.32
CA LEU A 191 25.52 -0.15 -32.19
C LEU A 191 26.88 -0.85 -32.19
N PRO A 192 27.94 -0.22 -32.71
CA PRO A 192 29.26 -0.83 -32.64
C PRO A 192 29.80 -0.79 -31.20
N PRO A 193 30.73 -1.67 -30.82
CA PRO A 193 31.20 -1.80 -29.43
C PRO A 193 31.68 -0.50 -28.80
N GLN A 194 32.39 0.35 -29.55
CA GLN A 194 32.91 1.64 -29.06
C GLN A 194 31.82 2.66 -28.70
N ALA A 195 30.61 2.50 -29.24
CA ALA A 195 29.49 3.40 -28.98
C ALA A 195 28.75 3.07 -27.66
N ALA A 196 28.95 1.86 -27.13
CA ALA A 196 28.20 1.36 -25.97
C ALA A 196 28.45 2.17 -24.69
N GLY A 197 29.72 2.46 -24.38
CA GLY A 197 30.08 3.19 -23.15
C GLY A 197 29.50 4.61 -23.10
N PRO A 198 29.74 5.47 -24.10
CA PRO A 198 29.14 6.80 -24.16
C PRO A 198 27.60 6.77 -24.14
N LEU A 199 26.98 5.87 -24.90
CA LEU A 199 25.52 5.72 -24.94
C LEU A 199 24.96 5.34 -23.55
N GLN A 200 25.62 4.39 -22.87
CA GLN A 200 25.22 3.95 -21.55
C GLN A 200 25.32 5.10 -20.54
N ASP A 201 26.41 5.87 -20.54
CA ASP A 201 26.58 7.03 -19.65
C ASP A 201 25.49 8.10 -19.89
N PHE A 202 25.21 8.41 -21.16
CA PHE A 202 24.10 9.29 -21.51
C PHE A 202 22.75 8.78 -20.95
N ILE A 203 22.38 7.54 -21.27
CA ILE A 203 21.08 6.98 -20.85
C ILE A 203 20.96 6.86 -19.32
N THR A 204 22.05 6.47 -18.65
CA THR A 204 22.05 6.17 -17.21
C THR A 204 22.09 7.46 -16.39
N ASN A 205 22.99 8.39 -16.73
CA ASN A 205 23.31 9.52 -15.88
C ASN A 205 22.72 10.83 -16.41
N ALA A 206 22.75 11.06 -17.72
CA ALA A 206 22.25 12.31 -18.29
C ALA A 206 20.72 12.42 -18.28
N LEU A 207 20.00 11.28 -18.22
CA LEU A 207 18.54 11.21 -18.20
C LEU A 207 17.96 10.97 -16.80
N THR A 208 18.79 11.03 -15.75
CA THR A 208 18.35 10.82 -14.36
C THR A 208 18.19 12.16 -13.67
N ASP A 209 17.00 12.41 -13.13
CA ASP A 209 16.67 13.62 -12.38
C ASP A 209 17.21 13.47 -10.94
N PRO A 210 18.10 14.36 -10.48
CA PRO A 210 18.65 14.28 -9.13
C PRO A 210 17.59 14.32 -8.03
N ARG A 211 16.43 14.94 -8.27
CA ARG A 211 15.35 14.97 -7.28
C ARG A 211 14.72 13.59 -7.13
N VAL A 212 14.52 12.87 -8.24
CA VAL A 212 14.01 11.49 -8.21
C VAL A 212 15.02 10.57 -7.55
N ALA A 213 16.30 10.67 -7.92
CA ALA A 213 17.35 9.83 -7.37
C ALA A 213 17.56 10.00 -5.86
N ASN A 214 17.32 11.22 -5.35
CA ASN A 214 17.47 11.55 -3.94
C ASN A 214 16.14 11.59 -3.17
N GLU A 215 15.03 11.14 -3.77
CA GLU A 215 13.68 11.19 -3.19
C GLU A 215 13.33 12.59 -2.63
N GLN A 216 13.69 13.65 -3.37
CA GLN A 216 13.39 15.04 -3.01
C GLN A 216 12.03 15.45 -3.56
N PHE A 217 11.35 16.36 -2.86
CA PHE A 217 10.06 16.92 -3.29
C PHE A 217 10.05 17.32 -4.79
N PRO A 218 9.02 16.95 -5.56
CA PRO A 218 7.79 16.23 -5.16
C PRO A 218 7.89 14.69 -5.19
N PHE A 219 9.08 14.12 -5.37
CA PHE A 219 9.34 12.68 -5.44
C PHE A 219 9.67 12.03 -4.10
N ASP A 220 9.55 12.79 -3.01
CA ASP A 220 9.58 12.22 -1.68
C ASP A 220 8.39 11.27 -1.52
N ARG A 221 8.64 10.09 -0.97
CA ARG A 221 7.60 9.08 -0.73
C ARG A 221 7.31 8.94 0.76
N ALA A 222 6.10 8.53 1.08
CA ALA A 222 5.78 8.12 2.45
C ALA A 222 6.69 6.94 2.84
N THR A 223 7.25 7.00 4.05
CA THR A 223 7.97 5.87 4.63
C THR A 223 7.00 4.74 4.92
N LEU A 224 7.14 3.60 4.24
CA LEU A 224 6.29 2.45 4.45
C LEU A 224 6.60 1.78 5.79
N PHE A 225 5.65 1.06 6.38
CA PHE A 225 5.90 0.25 7.58
C PHE A 225 7.03 -0.77 7.35
N SER A 226 7.14 -1.32 6.14
CA SER A 226 8.28 -2.14 5.75
C SER A 226 9.60 -1.40 5.95
N ASP A 227 9.68 -0.11 5.67
CA ASP A 227 10.93 0.63 5.74
C ASP A 227 11.30 1.03 7.19
N GLN A 228 10.38 0.85 8.14
CA GLN A 228 10.53 1.18 9.56
C GLN A 228 10.96 -0.04 10.38
N THR A 229 12.23 -0.43 10.26
CA THR A 229 12.79 -1.62 10.93
C THR A 229 12.58 -1.63 12.45
N ALA A 230 12.55 -0.46 13.10
CA ALA A 230 12.32 -0.33 14.54
C ALA A 230 10.92 -0.76 15.00
N LEU A 231 9.92 -0.70 14.10
CA LEU A 231 8.51 -1.04 14.40
C LEU A 231 8.13 -2.45 13.95
N ARG A 232 9.03 -3.15 13.26
CA ARG A 232 8.80 -4.52 12.82
C ARG A 232 8.83 -5.48 14.02
N PRO A 233 8.01 -6.53 14.03
CA PRO A 233 8.11 -7.59 15.02
C PRO A 233 9.51 -8.22 15.05
N VAL A 234 10.06 -8.39 16.25
CA VAL A 234 11.41 -8.93 16.46
C VAL A 234 11.32 -10.30 17.12
N GLN A 235 11.98 -11.30 16.55
CA GLN A 235 12.13 -12.60 17.21
C GLN A 235 13.06 -12.48 18.42
N VAL A 236 12.56 -12.85 19.60
CA VAL A 236 13.31 -12.78 20.87
C VAL A 236 13.60 -14.14 21.49
N ALA A 237 12.93 -15.20 21.01
CA ALA A 237 13.26 -16.58 21.37
C ALA A 237 12.95 -17.54 20.21
N PRO A 238 13.68 -18.66 20.07
CA PRO A 238 13.39 -19.65 19.03
C PRO A 238 12.08 -20.40 19.29
N GLY A 239 11.50 -20.96 18.23
CA GLY A 239 10.36 -21.87 18.33
C GLY A 239 10.78 -23.29 18.70
N ARG A 240 9.79 -24.16 18.85
CA ARG A 240 9.96 -25.59 19.09
C ARG A 240 9.09 -26.37 18.12
N ALA A 241 9.73 -27.21 17.31
CA ALA A 241 9.04 -28.08 16.36
C ALA A 241 8.14 -29.11 17.05
N GLY A 242 7.05 -29.47 16.38
CA GLY A 242 6.21 -30.62 16.71
C GLY A 242 6.42 -31.80 15.74
N THR A 243 5.36 -32.57 15.58
CA THR A 243 5.22 -33.67 14.63
C THR A 243 5.63 -33.22 13.22
N GLY A 244 6.39 -34.07 12.52
CA GLY A 244 6.87 -33.78 11.17
C GLY A 244 7.92 -32.68 11.09
N ASN A 245 8.56 -32.33 12.22
CA ASN A 245 9.52 -31.22 12.30
C ASN A 245 8.93 -29.85 11.93
N LEU A 246 7.61 -29.71 12.05
CA LEU A 246 6.90 -28.46 11.79
C LEU A 246 7.11 -27.51 12.97
N THR A 247 7.83 -26.42 12.74
CA THR A 247 7.90 -25.31 13.70
C THR A 247 6.87 -24.25 13.32
N PRO A 248 5.83 -24.03 14.14
CA PRO A 248 4.85 -22.98 13.89
C PRO A 248 5.52 -21.61 13.76
N GLN A 249 4.91 -20.70 13.01
CA GLN A 249 5.43 -19.36 12.75
C GLN A 249 4.43 -18.29 13.17
N VAL A 250 4.94 -17.19 13.71
CA VAL A 250 4.16 -15.97 13.92
C VAL A 250 4.21 -15.15 12.64
N ILE A 251 3.05 -14.79 12.11
CA ILE A 251 2.92 -13.90 10.95
C ILE A 251 2.29 -12.59 11.44
N ALA A 252 3.13 -11.59 11.70
CA ALA A 252 2.69 -10.25 12.09
C ALA A 252 3.12 -9.25 11.00
N SER A 253 2.48 -9.35 9.83
CA SER A 253 2.75 -8.49 8.68
C SER A 253 1.93 -7.19 8.67
N ALA A 254 0.84 -7.15 9.44
CA ALA A 254 0.05 -5.94 9.63
C ALA A 254 0.78 -4.99 10.61
N PRO A 255 0.84 -3.68 10.32
CA PRO A 255 1.40 -2.72 11.25
C PRO A 255 0.61 -2.71 12.56
N ALA A 256 1.30 -2.75 13.70
CA ALA A 256 0.72 -2.62 15.04
C ALA A 256 0.36 -1.15 15.35
N MET A 257 -0.36 -0.53 14.42
CA MET A 257 -0.71 0.88 14.41
C MET A 257 -1.95 1.12 15.27
N ILE A 258 -1.86 2.02 16.23
CA ILE A 258 -2.98 2.41 17.10
C ILE A 258 -4.08 3.06 16.25
N GLY A 259 -5.33 2.66 16.47
CA GLY A 259 -6.50 2.99 15.67
C GLY A 259 -6.82 1.98 14.56
N SER A 260 -5.97 0.99 14.31
CA SER A 260 -6.20 -0.02 13.27
C SER A 260 -7.20 -1.08 13.71
N ASP A 261 -8.32 -1.18 13.01
CA ASP A 261 -9.31 -2.26 13.11
C ASP A 261 -8.86 -3.57 12.43
N TRP A 262 -7.77 -3.55 11.68
CA TRP A 262 -7.28 -4.69 10.88
C TRP A 262 -5.99 -5.32 11.41
N PHE A 263 -5.48 -4.88 12.56
CA PHE A 263 -4.30 -5.51 13.14
C PHE A 263 -4.60 -6.97 13.48
N LYS A 264 -3.68 -7.85 13.12
CA LYS A 264 -3.84 -9.30 13.24
C LYS A 264 -2.51 -9.99 13.41
N ILE A 265 -2.55 -11.11 14.12
CA ILE A 265 -1.41 -11.99 14.34
C ILE A 265 -1.79 -13.35 13.76
N GLY A 266 -1.14 -13.72 12.67
CA GLY A 266 -1.31 -14.99 12.00
C GLY A 266 -0.45 -16.09 12.61
N LEU A 267 -0.93 -17.32 12.45
CA LEU A 267 -0.20 -18.57 12.63
C LEU A 267 0.05 -19.17 11.25
N GLY A 268 1.26 -19.64 10.99
CA GLY A 268 1.57 -20.46 9.83
C GLY A 268 2.42 -21.67 10.19
N ASN A 269 2.53 -22.63 9.27
CA ASN A 269 3.34 -23.84 9.42
C ASN A 269 3.03 -24.65 10.70
N ALA A 270 1.76 -24.63 11.13
CA ALA A 270 1.28 -25.45 12.23
C ALA A 270 0.80 -26.82 11.72
N LEU A 271 0.63 -27.77 12.64
CA LEU A 271 -0.02 -29.04 12.34
C LEU A 271 -1.48 -28.77 11.91
N ALA A 272 -1.86 -29.22 10.71
CA ALA A 272 -3.19 -28.97 10.16
C ALA A 272 -4.30 -29.57 11.06
N GLY A 273 -5.35 -28.80 11.32
CA GLY A 273 -6.46 -29.18 12.20
C GLY A 273 -6.16 -29.10 13.70
N ALA A 274 -4.92 -28.79 14.10
CA ALA A 274 -4.57 -28.67 15.51
C ALA A 274 -5.23 -27.44 16.17
N SER A 275 -5.54 -27.58 17.47
CA SER A 275 -5.94 -26.45 18.31
C SER A 275 -4.72 -25.58 18.62
N ALA A 276 -4.85 -24.27 18.43
CA ALA A 276 -3.79 -23.29 18.68
C ALA A 276 -4.28 -22.14 19.55
N THR A 277 -3.44 -21.71 20.49
CA THR A 277 -3.71 -20.58 21.38
C THR A 277 -2.57 -19.57 21.26
N LEU A 278 -2.89 -18.28 21.16
CA LEU A 278 -1.90 -17.22 21.18
C LEU A 278 -1.65 -16.79 22.62
N ALA A 279 -0.44 -16.99 23.13
CA ALA A 279 0.00 -16.46 24.41
C ALA A 279 0.47 -15.01 24.24
N ILE A 280 0.01 -14.10 25.10
CA ILE A 280 0.29 -12.66 25.04
C ILE A 280 0.74 -12.19 26.43
N SER A 281 1.86 -11.48 26.52
CA SER A 281 2.36 -10.92 27.78
C SER A 281 3.02 -9.55 27.59
N SER A 282 2.93 -8.72 28.62
CA SER A 282 3.71 -7.50 28.80
C SER A 282 5.17 -7.79 29.21
N GLN A 283 5.46 -9.01 29.68
CA GLN A 283 6.77 -9.41 30.18
C GLN A 283 7.56 -10.24 29.15
N PRO A 284 8.90 -10.12 29.12
CA PRO A 284 9.74 -10.92 28.24
C PRO A 284 9.58 -12.44 28.48
N PRO A 285 9.87 -13.28 27.47
CA PRO A 285 9.82 -14.73 27.62
C PRO A 285 10.77 -15.25 28.70
N VAL A 286 10.29 -16.19 29.52
CA VAL A 286 11.10 -16.90 30.52
C VAL A 286 11.49 -18.26 29.93
N ALA A 287 12.79 -18.56 29.90
CA ALA A 287 13.33 -19.78 29.28
C ALA A 287 12.83 -20.00 27.84
N GLY A 288 12.70 -18.92 27.07
CA GLY A 288 12.26 -18.94 25.67
C GLY A 288 10.76 -19.14 25.45
N GLN A 289 9.94 -19.11 26.52
CA GLN A 289 8.49 -19.23 26.43
C GLN A 289 7.81 -17.97 26.98
N VAL A 290 6.80 -17.47 26.25
CA VAL A 290 5.95 -16.38 26.75
C VAL A 290 5.08 -16.94 27.86
N VAL A 291 5.16 -16.37 29.07
CA VAL A 291 4.23 -16.65 30.17
C VAL A 291 3.07 -15.66 30.02
N PRO A 292 1.86 -16.10 29.58
CA PRO A 292 0.82 -15.16 29.17
C PRO A 292 0.21 -14.42 30.36
N ASP A 293 0.03 -13.12 30.19
CA ASP A 293 -0.90 -12.31 31.00
C ASP A 293 -2.33 -12.60 30.53
N THR A 294 -2.49 -12.82 29.22
CA THR A 294 -3.74 -13.20 28.56
C THR A 294 -3.49 -14.16 27.40
N THR A 295 -4.54 -14.85 26.99
CA THR A 295 -4.51 -15.77 25.85
C THR A 295 -5.66 -15.52 24.91
N ALA A 296 -5.42 -15.61 23.60
CA ALA A 296 -6.47 -15.57 22.58
C ALA A 296 -6.66 -16.95 21.93
N GLY A 297 -7.92 -17.31 21.66
CA GLY A 297 -8.32 -18.61 21.10
C GLY A 297 -9.11 -19.46 22.10
N PRO A 298 -9.19 -20.80 21.90
CA PRO A 298 -8.47 -21.57 20.89
C PRO A 298 -8.92 -21.28 19.46
N TYR A 299 -8.01 -21.48 18.51
CA TYR A 299 -8.25 -21.44 17.07
C TYR A 299 -7.93 -22.80 16.46
N THR A 300 -8.60 -23.14 15.37
CA THR A 300 -8.24 -24.31 14.56
C THR A 300 -7.26 -23.91 13.46
N ALA A 301 -6.12 -24.58 13.38
CA ALA A 301 -5.13 -24.38 12.33
C ALA A 301 -5.56 -25.05 11.01
N THR A 302 -6.58 -24.51 10.33
CA THR A 302 -7.04 -25.01 9.02
C THR A 302 -5.88 -24.92 8.02
N ASP A 303 -5.50 -26.06 7.41
CA ASP A 303 -4.33 -26.18 6.53
C ASP A 303 -3.02 -25.62 7.14
N GLY A 304 -2.89 -25.70 8.47
CA GLY A 304 -1.72 -25.24 9.19
C GLY A 304 -1.65 -23.73 9.40
N VAL A 305 -2.74 -23.00 9.13
CA VAL A 305 -2.86 -21.55 9.36
C VAL A 305 -4.03 -21.20 10.28
N ALA A 306 -3.86 -20.15 11.07
CA ALA A 306 -4.92 -19.53 11.88
C ALA A 306 -4.66 -18.02 12.00
N THR A 307 -5.62 -17.25 12.48
CA THR A 307 -5.45 -15.80 12.65
C THR A 307 -6.21 -15.31 13.86
N HIS A 308 -5.50 -14.58 14.73
CA HIS A 308 -6.10 -13.76 15.76
C HIS A 308 -6.29 -12.34 15.20
N HIS A 309 -7.53 -11.89 15.09
CA HIS A 309 -7.86 -10.50 14.78
C HIS A 309 -7.86 -9.68 16.07
N TRP A 310 -7.12 -8.58 16.08
CA TRP A 310 -6.95 -7.73 17.25
C TRP A 310 -7.08 -6.26 16.86
N PRO A 311 -8.30 -5.72 16.83
CA PRO A 311 -8.52 -4.28 16.66
C PRO A 311 -7.80 -3.49 17.76
N LEU A 312 -7.00 -2.51 17.37
CA LEU A 312 -6.25 -1.62 18.27
C LEU A 312 -7.01 -0.31 18.42
N ALA A 313 -8.11 -0.32 19.18
CA ALA A 313 -8.89 0.89 19.42
C ALA A 313 -8.02 2.00 20.07
N PRO A 314 -8.31 3.28 19.80
CA PRO A 314 -7.68 4.39 20.53
C PRO A 314 -7.71 4.14 22.05
N GLY A 315 -6.57 4.29 22.73
CA GLY A 315 -6.45 4.07 24.17
C GLY A 315 -6.37 2.61 24.62
N SER A 316 -6.50 1.63 23.73
CA SER A 316 -6.33 0.22 24.12
C SER A 316 -4.89 -0.16 24.44
N VAL A 317 -3.93 0.57 23.86
CA VAL A 317 -2.48 0.43 24.04
C VAL A 317 -1.82 1.81 23.88
N GLU A 318 -0.63 1.97 24.46
CA GLU A 318 0.16 3.21 24.40
C GLU A 318 1.17 3.20 23.25
N ASP A 319 1.54 4.39 22.77
CA ASP A 319 2.61 4.56 21.79
C ASP A 319 3.95 4.03 22.35
N GLY A 320 4.63 3.18 21.60
CA GLY A 320 5.87 2.54 22.02
C GLY A 320 5.69 1.38 23.01
N GLN A 321 4.46 1.07 23.45
CA GLN A 321 4.20 -0.09 24.28
C GLN A 321 4.62 -1.37 23.57
N THR A 322 5.30 -2.27 24.29
CA THR A 322 5.72 -3.57 23.76
C THR A 322 4.99 -4.73 24.40
N ILE A 323 4.70 -5.73 23.58
CA ILE A 323 4.17 -7.03 24.03
C ILE A 323 4.98 -8.18 23.45
N TYR A 324 4.88 -9.32 24.08
CA TYR A 324 5.50 -10.56 23.67
C TYR A 324 4.42 -11.57 23.33
N VAL A 325 4.52 -12.18 22.16
CA VAL A 325 3.53 -13.14 21.66
C VAL A 325 4.17 -14.45 21.23
N GLN A 326 3.45 -15.55 21.45
CA GLN A 326 3.88 -16.88 21.02
C GLN A 326 2.67 -17.77 20.76
N TRP A 327 2.60 -18.40 19.59
CA TRP A 327 1.61 -19.42 19.29
C TRP A 327 2.00 -20.74 19.98
N ARG A 328 1.01 -21.33 20.64
CA ARG A 328 1.08 -22.66 21.27
C ARG A 328 0.12 -23.58 20.53
N VAL A 329 0.66 -24.55 19.79
CA VAL A 329 -0.11 -25.49 18.98
C VAL A 329 -0.13 -26.83 19.67
N SER A 330 -1.33 -27.35 19.95
CA SER A 330 -1.51 -28.66 20.57
C SER A 330 -0.98 -29.76 19.65
N ASP A 331 -0.05 -30.56 20.16
CA ASP A 331 0.58 -31.65 19.44
C ASP A 331 1.04 -32.72 20.45
N PRO A 332 0.27 -33.82 20.61
CA PRO A 332 0.56 -34.85 21.61
C PRO A 332 1.94 -35.51 21.49
N LEU A 333 2.57 -35.48 20.31
CA LEU A 333 3.88 -36.07 20.07
C LEU A 333 5.02 -35.06 20.22
N ALA A 334 4.71 -33.77 20.34
CA ALA A 334 5.69 -32.73 20.63
C ALA A 334 6.11 -32.75 22.10
N ALA A 335 7.26 -32.15 22.40
CA ALA A 335 7.71 -31.99 23.78
C ALA A 335 6.67 -31.20 24.60
N ALA A 336 6.31 -31.74 25.77
CA ALA A 336 5.24 -31.23 26.64
C ALA A 336 3.86 -31.13 25.95
N GLY A 337 3.62 -31.90 24.89
CA GLY A 337 2.33 -31.94 24.17
C GLY A 337 2.02 -30.69 23.34
N VAL A 338 3.03 -29.83 23.10
CA VAL A 338 2.85 -28.53 22.44
C VAL A 338 4.04 -28.20 21.54
N ALA A 339 3.75 -27.84 20.28
CA ALA A 339 4.68 -27.14 19.39
C ALA A 339 4.57 -25.62 19.61
N LEU A 340 5.70 -24.93 19.60
CA LEU A 340 5.77 -23.49 19.88
C LEU A 340 6.29 -22.73 18.68
N SER A 341 5.66 -21.60 18.36
CA SER A 341 6.31 -20.64 17.47
C SER A 341 7.51 -19.99 18.16
N PRO A 342 8.40 -19.31 17.41
CA PRO A 342 9.27 -18.30 18.00
C PRO A 342 8.46 -17.30 18.82
N ALA A 343 9.05 -16.80 19.90
CA ALA A 343 8.48 -15.67 20.64
C ALA A 343 8.85 -14.38 19.92
N MET A 344 7.85 -13.53 19.66
CA MET A 344 8.02 -12.26 18.98
C MET A 344 7.73 -11.11 19.93
N ARG A 345 8.55 -10.07 19.89
CA ARG A 345 8.24 -8.77 20.47
C ARG A 345 7.57 -7.90 19.41
N ILE A 346 6.43 -7.30 19.75
CA ILE A 346 5.70 -6.35 18.91
C ILE A 346 5.67 -5.01 19.64
N THR A 347 5.92 -3.92 18.91
CA THR A 347 5.86 -2.54 19.41
C THR A 347 4.67 -1.85 18.77
N PHE A 348 3.76 -1.34 19.58
CA PHE A 348 2.64 -0.52 19.10
C PHE A 348 3.12 0.89 18.79
N PHE A 349 2.52 1.52 17.79
CA PHE A 349 2.92 2.86 17.38
C PHE A 349 1.77 3.70 16.86
N CYS A 350 1.90 5.02 16.97
CA CYS A 350 0.93 5.97 16.43
C CYS A 350 1.19 6.30 14.95
N PRO A 351 0.14 6.55 14.15
CA PRO A 351 0.31 6.99 12.77
C PRO A 351 1.02 8.35 12.70
N ARG A 352 1.52 8.72 11.51
CA ARG A 352 2.30 9.95 11.29
C ARG A 352 1.57 11.24 11.68
N GLY A 353 0.24 11.20 11.79
CA GLY A 353 -0.62 12.30 12.25
C GLY A 353 -0.80 12.38 13.77
N GLY A 354 -0.11 11.55 14.55
CA GLY A 354 -0.29 11.44 16.00
C GLY A 354 -1.22 10.28 16.37
N CYS A 355 -1.30 9.96 17.66
CA CYS A 355 -2.18 8.91 18.14
C CYS A 355 -3.64 9.34 17.94
N PRO A 356 -4.50 8.48 17.38
CA PRO A 356 -5.92 8.78 17.32
C PRO A 356 -6.42 9.02 18.75
N SER A 357 -7.16 10.11 18.95
CA SER A 357 -7.70 10.48 20.26
C SER A 357 -8.74 9.45 20.70
N THR A 358 -8.74 9.11 21.98
CA THR A 358 -9.84 8.36 22.63
C THR A 358 -11.16 9.14 22.66
N CYS A 359 -11.10 10.46 22.41
CA CYS A 359 -12.22 11.39 22.49
C CYS A 359 -12.48 12.08 21.14
N PRO A 360 -13.29 11.49 20.25
CA PRO A 360 -13.89 12.22 19.13
C PRO A 360 -15.18 12.95 19.54
N ALA A 361 -15.55 13.01 20.82
CA ALA A 361 -16.69 13.79 21.30
C ALA A 361 -16.39 15.31 21.26
N ASP A 362 -15.95 15.80 20.11
CA ASP A 362 -16.01 17.22 19.80
C ASP A 362 -17.38 17.52 19.17
N LEU A 363 -18.36 17.75 20.03
CA LEU A 363 -19.70 18.24 19.67
C LEU A 363 -19.72 19.78 19.50
N THR A 364 -18.58 20.45 19.22
CA THR A 364 -18.45 21.92 19.36
C THR A 364 -18.72 22.77 18.13
N THR A 365 -19.14 22.23 16.98
CA THR A 365 -19.58 23.08 15.87
C THR A 365 -21.09 23.37 15.94
N GLY A 366 -21.47 24.41 16.70
CA GLY A 366 -22.77 25.09 16.56
C GLY A 366 -23.57 25.38 17.83
N ALA A 367 -23.36 24.64 18.92
CA ALA A 367 -24.20 24.77 20.13
C ALA A 367 -23.71 25.87 21.09
N VAL A 368 -23.90 27.13 20.72
CA VAL A 368 -23.63 28.28 21.59
C VAL A 368 -24.91 28.67 22.33
N PRO A 369 -24.93 28.68 23.69
CA PRO A 369 -26.10 29.11 24.45
C PRO A 369 -26.61 30.48 23.99
N ASN A 370 -27.92 30.57 23.74
CA ASN A 370 -28.64 31.76 23.22
C ASN A 370 -28.45 32.07 21.72
N GLN A 371 -27.94 31.15 20.90
CA GLN A 371 -28.04 31.25 19.44
C GLN A 371 -29.33 30.61 18.90
N PRO A 372 -29.89 31.09 17.78
CA PRO A 372 -30.99 30.43 17.08
C PRO A 372 -30.60 28.99 16.73
N GLY A 373 -31.42 28.02 17.12
CA GLY A 373 -31.13 26.58 16.96
C GLY A 373 -30.92 25.87 18.29
N TYR A 374 -30.34 26.54 19.30
CA TYR A 374 -30.04 25.93 20.60
C TYR A 374 -31.29 25.39 21.31
N GLY A 375 -31.38 24.07 21.45
CA GLY A 375 -32.45 23.36 22.15
C GLY A 375 -33.69 23.06 21.31
N PHE A 376 -33.57 23.08 19.98
CA PHE A 376 -34.62 22.69 19.04
C PHE A 376 -34.16 21.52 18.16
N PRO A 377 -34.76 20.32 18.28
CA PRO A 377 -34.37 19.15 17.49
C PRO A 377 -34.54 19.40 16.00
N ASP A 378 -33.41 19.46 15.28
CA ASP A 378 -33.36 19.65 13.82
C ASP A 378 -32.89 18.40 13.08
N ALA A 379 -32.61 17.32 13.83
CA ALA A 379 -32.15 16.02 13.36
C ALA A 379 -30.73 16.00 12.80
N GLN A 380 -29.93 17.05 13.05
CA GLN A 380 -28.48 17.01 12.91
C GLN A 380 -27.85 16.75 14.27
N LEU A 381 -26.83 15.88 14.33
CA LEU A 381 -26.19 15.57 15.59
C LEU A 381 -25.31 16.74 16.07
N THR A 382 -25.90 17.57 16.90
CA THR A 382 -25.29 18.69 17.61
C THR A 382 -25.37 18.47 19.13
N ASN A 383 -24.59 19.24 19.88
CA ASN A 383 -24.54 19.15 21.35
C ASN A 383 -25.92 19.31 22.01
N ASP A 384 -26.74 20.22 21.49
CA ASP A 384 -28.06 20.52 22.02
C ASP A 384 -29.10 19.43 21.72
N ASP A 385 -29.05 18.80 20.54
CA ASP A 385 -29.91 17.66 20.22
C ASP A 385 -29.59 16.45 21.09
N PHE A 386 -28.30 16.15 21.29
CA PHE A 386 -27.87 15.05 22.16
C PHE A 386 -28.35 15.24 23.61
N PHE A 387 -28.16 16.43 24.20
CA PHE A 387 -28.62 16.67 25.58
C PHE A 387 -30.15 16.79 25.70
N PHE A 388 -30.84 17.25 24.65
CA PHE A 388 -32.31 17.28 24.60
C PHE A 388 -32.88 15.85 24.65
N TYR A 389 -32.42 14.96 23.77
CA TYR A 389 -32.87 13.56 23.76
C TYR A 389 -32.44 12.81 25.02
N LEU A 390 -31.26 13.09 25.58
CA LEU A 390 -30.84 12.54 26.87
C LEU A 390 -31.77 12.95 28.01
N THR A 391 -32.25 14.19 28.01
CA THR A 391 -33.21 14.69 29.01
C THR A 391 -34.57 14.02 28.85
N LEU A 392 -35.06 13.86 27.62
CA LEU A 392 -36.31 13.15 27.35
C LEU A 392 -36.21 11.66 27.74
N PHE A 393 -35.08 11.02 27.46
CA PHE A 393 -34.79 9.63 27.83
C PHE A 393 -34.77 9.46 29.36
N ALA A 394 -34.06 10.34 30.07
CA ALA A 394 -34.04 10.36 31.53
C ALA A 394 -35.43 10.60 32.14
N ALA A 395 -36.30 11.35 31.45
CA ALA A 395 -37.68 11.59 31.84
C ALA A 395 -38.65 10.46 31.44
N SER A 396 -38.19 9.39 30.78
CA SER A 396 -39.03 8.32 30.21
C SER A 396 -40.14 8.87 29.29
N ASP A 397 -39.86 9.93 28.54
CA ASP A 397 -40.80 10.55 27.62
C ASP A 397 -40.95 9.69 26.35
N ALA A 398 -42.16 9.45 25.87
CA ALA A 398 -42.41 8.61 24.70
C ALA A 398 -41.76 9.14 23.40
N ARG A 399 -41.43 10.44 23.33
CA ARG A 399 -40.65 11.03 22.24
C ARG A 399 -39.18 10.62 22.23
N SER A 400 -38.68 10.08 23.35
CA SER A 400 -37.36 9.46 23.49
C SER A 400 -37.38 7.94 23.30
N ASP A 401 -38.52 7.36 22.90
CA ASP A 401 -38.57 5.95 22.55
C ASP A 401 -37.80 5.69 21.25
N LEU A 402 -36.49 5.56 21.42
CA LEU A 402 -35.50 5.26 20.40
C LEU A 402 -35.24 3.75 20.34
N THR A 403 -36.05 2.91 21.01
CA THR A 403 -35.70 1.51 21.30
C THR A 403 -36.06 0.50 20.20
N THR A 404 -36.83 0.91 19.18
CA THR A 404 -37.34 -0.02 18.15
C THR A 404 -36.33 -0.46 17.08
N SER A 405 -35.17 0.19 16.94
CA SER A 405 -34.10 -0.25 16.00
C SER A 405 -32.66 -0.27 16.54
N ALA A 406 -32.40 0.19 17.77
CA ALA A 406 -31.06 0.21 18.37
C ALA A 406 -30.70 -1.13 19.03
N ILE A 407 -30.60 -2.20 18.23
CA ILE A 407 -30.24 -3.54 18.72
C ILE A 407 -28.72 -3.74 18.55
N PRO A 408 -27.95 -3.97 19.64
CA PRO A 408 -26.53 -4.29 19.54
C PRO A 408 -26.27 -5.46 18.58
N GLY A 409 -25.52 -5.19 17.51
CA GLY A 409 -25.18 -6.18 16.47
C GLY A 409 -26.07 -6.18 15.23
N ALA A 410 -27.07 -5.30 15.14
CA ALA A 410 -27.83 -5.07 13.91
C ALA A 410 -27.05 -4.17 12.91
N PRO A 411 -27.28 -4.29 11.59
CA PRO A 411 -26.73 -3.35 10.60
C PRO A 411 -27.12 -1.90 10.92
N GLY A 412 -26.15 -0.98 10.92
CA GLY A 412 -26.33 0.42 11.32
C GLY A 412 -25.91 0.73 12.76
N TYR A 413 -25.96 -0.27 13.67
CA TYR A 413 -25.60 -0.06 15.07
C TYR A 413 -24.11 0.34 15.24
N GLY A 414 -23.88 1.61 15.61
CA GLY A 414 -22.53 2.15 15.85
C GLY A 414 -21.78 2.59 14.59
N GLU A 415 -22.47 2.85 13.48
CA GLU A 415 -21.88 3.49 12.29
C GLU A 415 -22.29 4.98 12.25
N PRO A 416 -21.45 5.92 12.75
CA PRO A 416 -21.81 7.34 12.82
C PRO A 416 -21.96 7.94 11.42
N ASP A 417 -23.20 8.25 11.03
CA ASP A 417 -23.54 8.80 9.72
C ASP A 417 -23.81 10.32 9.75
N GLY A 418 -23.85 10.90 10.95
CA GLY A 418 -24.02 12.34 11.19
C GLY A 418 -25.47 12.80 11.32
N LEU A 419 -26.43 11.87 11.30
CA LEU A 419 -27.84 12.12 11.61
C LEU A 419 -28.13 11.62 13.02
N THR A 420 -28.98 12.32 13.79
CA THR A 420 -29.38 11.83 15.11
C THR A 420 -30.39 10.69 14.97
N THR A 421 -29.91 9.50 14.61
CA THR A 421 -30.66 8.23 14.64
C THR A 421 -30.44 7.54 15.98
N ASN A 422 -31.21 6.48 16.23
CA ASN A 422 -31.21 5.85 17.55
C ASN A 422 -29.94 5.05 17.86
N ASP A 423 -29.33 4.43 16.86
CA ASP A 423 -28.01 3.81 16.93
C ASP A 423 -26.89 4.82 17.23
N ASP A 424 -26.92 5.99 16.59
CA ASP A 424 -25.95 7.06 16.86
C ASP A 424 -26.09 7.61 18.28
N PHE A 425 -27.31 7.87 18.76
CA PHE A 425 -27.52 8.35 20.13
C PHE A 425 -26.90 7.43 21.20
N PHE A 426 -27.09 6.11 21.10
CA PHE A 426 -26.51 5.16 22.06
C PHE A 426 -24.99 5.01 21.90
N TYR A 427 -24.47 5.12 20.67
CA TYR A 427 -23.04 5.16 20.43
C TYR A 427 -22.39 6.38 21.12
N TYR A 428 -22.90 7.59 20.90
CA TYR A 428 -22.40 8.80 21.56
C TYR A 428 -22.64 8.82 23.08
N LEU A 429 -23.75 8.24 23.56
CA LEU A 429 -23.98 8.04 24.99
C LEU A 429 -22.96 7.09 25.62
N SER A 430 -22.53 6.05 24.89
CA SER A 430 -21.49 5.14 25.36
C SER A 430 -20.12 5.83 25.44
N LEU A 431 -19.81 6.73 24.50
CA LEU A 431 -18.61 7.57 24.55
C LEU A 431 -18.67 8.54 25.73
N PHE A 432 -19.78 9.26 25.91
CA PHE A 432 -19.98 10.18 27.03
C PHE A 432 -19.90 9.47 28.40
N ALA A 433 -20.54 8.30 28.54
CA ALA A 433 -20.48 7.49 29.77
C ALA A 433 -19.07 6.93 30.06
N ALA A 434 -18.25 6.74 29.02
CA ALA A 434 -16.83 6.40 29.15
C ALA A 434 -15.94 7.61 29.53
N GLY A 435 -16.54 8.79 29.76
CA GLY A 435 -15.86 10.02 30.16
C GLY A 435 -15.28 10.79 28.97
N CYS A 436 -15.78 10.57 27.75
CA CYS A 436 -15.36 11.28 26.55
C CYS A 436 -15.99 12.66 26.39
#